data_AF-A0AA35ZRE4-F1
#
_entry.id   AF-A0AA35ZRE4-F1
#
_cell.length_a   1.000
_cell.length_b   1.000
_cell.length_c   1.000
_cell.angle_alpha   90.00
_cell.angle_beta   90.00
_cell.angle_gamma   90.00
#
_symmetry.space_group_name_H-M   'P 1'
#
loop_
_entity.id
_entity.type
_entity.pdbx_description
1 polymer ?
#
loop_
_entity_poly.entity_id
_entity_poly.type
_entity_poly.pdbx_seq_one_letter_code
_entity_poly.pdbx_strand_id
1 'polypeptide(L)'
;MNSYLESDLIESQCKDKFIENLVLSIEDMDASLRFVGLHPEFVIIDNNKVDNPNDERYGQLPQIIKEYIVDYLKSHNHPKAEMFSHVMPHRLEMPWRTINNNIDCGVFTMRHMETYMGGSMNEFKVGFKNESSAQDDQLVKLRTKYLYKIVTHEYNVQKDYVLQKVDEFHKIPSRQRSQLLAIANEQIHRRLDDLS
;
A
#
# COMPACT_ATOMS: atom_id res chain seq x y z
N MET A 1 22.04 6.66 -9.02
CA MET A 1 21.85 5.27 -9.49
C MET A 1 20.49 4.82 -8.98
N ASN A 2 19.47 4.88 -9.84
CA ASN A 2 18.04 4.89 -9.49
C ASN A 2 17.34 3.63 -10.02
N SER A 3 17.97 2.45 -9.88
CA SER A 3 17.58 1.24 -10.61
C SER A 3 16.33 0.52 -10.08
N TYR A 4 15.81 0.90 -8.91
CA TYR A 4 14.65 0.23 -8.30
C TYR A 4 13.29 0.79 -8.71
N LEU A 5 13.25 1.98 -9.32
CA LEU A 5 12.01 2.57 -9.84
C LEU A 5 11.77 2.22 -11.31
N GLU A 6 12.82 1.77 -12.02
CA GLU A 6 12.81 1.39 -13.43
C GLU A 6 12.93 -0.13 -13.66
N SER A 7 13.02 -0.94 -12.60
CA SER A 7 12.96 -2.38 -12.77
C SER A 7 11.52 -2.79 -13.05
N ASP A 8 11.21 -2.99 -14.32
CA ASP A 8 10.06 -3.76 -14.76
C ASP A 8 10.14 -5.15 -14.14
N LEU A 9 9.48 -5.33 -12.99
CA LEU A 9 9.10 -6.65 -12.52
C LEU A 9 8.19 -7.23 -13.59
N ILE A 10 8.70 -8.28 -14.25
CA ILE A 10 8.09 -8.97 -15.39
C ILE A 10 6.63 -9.27 -15.03
N GLU A 11 5.71 -8.99 -15.95
CA GLU A 11 4.25 -9.03 -15.75
C GLU A 11 3.73 -10.37 -15.20
N SER A 12 4.48 -11.47 -15.36
CA SER A 12 4.20 -12.77 -14.74
C SER A 12 4.56 -12.88 -13.25
N GLN A 13 5.28 -11.92 -12.68
CA GLN A 13 5.66 -11.86 -11.25
C GLN A 13 4.71 -11.02 -10.40
N CYS A 14 3.86 -10.18 -11.01
CA CYS A 14 2.91 -9.29 -10.31
C CYS A 14 1.49 -9.88 -10.19
N LYS A 15 1.11 -10.81 -11.07
CA LYS A 15 -0.27 -11.33 -11.15
C LYS A 15 -0.65 -12.19 -9.95
N ASP A 16 0.29 -12.97 -9.46
CA ASP A 16 0.03 -13.88 -8.35
C ASP A 16 0.30 -13.18 -7.01
N LYS A 17 1.35 -12.36 -6.90
CA LYS A 17 1.78 -11.77 -5.62
C LYS A 17 0.79 -10.86 -4.90
N PHE A 18 -0.21 -10.19 -5.44
CA PHE A 18 -1.05 -9.33 -4.57
C PHE A 18 -2.10 -10.13 -3.80
N ILE A 19 -2.79 -11.06 -4.48
CA ILE A 19 -3.78 -11.96 -3.86
C ILE A 19 -3.08 -13.17 -3.23
N GLU A 20 -2.04 -13.73 -3.87
CA GLU A 20 -1.13 -14.65 -3.19
C GLU A 20 -0.49 -13.94 -2.00
N ASN A 21 0.10 -12.73 -2.05
CA ASN A 21 0.65 -12.14 -0.81
C ASN A 21 -0.42 -11.87 0.25
N LEU A 22 -1.72 -11.80 -0.04
CA LEU A 22 -2.76 -11.72 1.01
C LEU A 22 -3.13 -13.10 1.57
N VAL A 23 -3.23 -14.11 0.70
CA VAL A 23 -3.52 -15.51 1.07
C VAL A 23 -2.28 -16.20 1.65
N LEU A 24 -1.13 -16.09 0.98
CA LEU A 24 0.22 -16.25 1.53
C LEU A 24 0.49 -15.31 2.70
N SER A 25 -0.06 -14.11 2.89
CA SER A 25 0.17 -13.43 4.20
C SER A 25 -0.46 -14.19 5.37
N ILE A 26 -1.47 -15.02 5.10
CA ILE A 26 -2.14 -15.87 6.10
C ILE A 26 -1.43 -17.25 6.17
N GLU A 27 -1.07 -17.84 5.04
CA GLU A 27 -0.34 -19.12 4.94
C GLU A 27 1.17 -18.98 5.26
N ASP A 28 1.82 -17.87 4.89
CA ASP A 28 3.13 -17.42 5.33
C ASP A 28 3.08 -16.83 6.73
N MET A 29 1.95 -16.38 7.28
CA MET A 29 1.87 -16.23 8.74
C MET A 29 2.14 -17.59 9.36
N ASP A 30 1.44 -18.63 8.89
CA ASP A 30 1.63 -20.01 9.34
C ASP A 30 3.05 -20.53 9.01
N ALA A 31 3.65 -20.24 7.85
CA ALA A 31 4.99 -20.69 7.46
C ALA A 31 6.14 -19.91 8.14
N SER A 32 6.02 -18.59 8.29
CA SER A 32 6.95 -17.74 9.06
C SER A 32 6.88 -18.04 10.55
N LEU A 33 5.70 -18.39 11.04
CA LEU A 33 5.50 -18.86 12.41
C LEU A 33 5.98 -20.31 12.61
N ARG A 34 6.08 -21.14 11.56
CA ARG A 34 6.76 -22.46 11.59
C ARG A 34 8.29 -22.38 11.61
N PHE A 35 8.90 -21.26 11.20
CA PHE A 35 10.34 -21.06 11.38
C PHE A 35 10.68 -20.88 12.87
N VAL A 36 11.26 -21.92 13.46
CA VAL A 36 11.55 -22.09 14.91
C VAL A 36 12.52 -21.05 15.51
N GLY A 37 13.02 -20.09 14.71
CA GLY A 37 14.02 -19.09 15.16
C GLY A 37 13.59 -17.62 15.18
N LEU A 38 12.43 -17.24 14.64
CA LEU A 38 11.99 -15.84 14.59
C LEU A 38 11.02 -15.52 15.73
N HIS A 39 11.37 -14.53 16.56
CA HIS A 39 10.46 -13.92 17.51
C HIS A 39 9.34 -13.19 16.76
N PRO A 40 8.06 -13.39 17.13
CA PRO A 40 6.95 -12.69 16.49
C PRO A 40 7.01 -11.19 16.80
N GLU A 41 6.66 -10.38 15.83
CA GLU A 41 6.46 -8.94 15.97
C GLU A 41 5.05 -8.55 15.51
N PHE A 42 4.48 -7.52 16.13
CA PHE A 42 3.26 -6.85 15.68
C PHE A 42 3.66 -5.42 15.33
N VAL A 43 3.77 -5.18 14.02
CA VAL A 43 4.25 -3.91 13.48
C VAL A 43 3.09 -3.15 12.84
N ILE A 44 2.88 -1.90 13.24
CA ILE A 44 1.95 -0.97 12.61
C ILE A 44 2.72 -0.12 11.60
N ILE A 45 2.43 -0.31 10.31
CA ILE A 45 3.02 0.49 9.23
C ILE A 45 2.07 1.66 8.93
N ASP A 46 2.44 2.84 9.40
CA ASP A 46 1.71 4.09 9.18
C ASP A 46 2.66 5.15 8.62
N ASN A 47 2.32 5.76 7.49
CA ASN A 47 3.13 6.79 6.86
C ASN A 47 2.97 8.19 7.50
N ASN A 48 2.21 8.35 8.59
CA ASN A 48 1.96 9.65 9.21
C ASN A 48 3.10 10.18 10.10
N LYS A 49 3.81 11.23 9.74
CA LYS A 49 4.97 11.71 10.51
C LYS A 49 4.63 12.30 11.89
N VAL A 50 3.37 12.63 12.15
CA VAL A 50 2.96 13.23 13.42
C VAL A 50 2.97 12.18 14.53
N ASP A 51 3.96 12.29 15.39
CA ASP A 51 4.07 11.48 16.60
C ASP A 51 3.06 12.01 17.64
N ASN A 52 2.22 11.11 18.16
CA ASN A 52 1.36 11.42 19.30
C ASN A 52 1.99 10.76 20.54
N PRO A 53 2.46 11.52 21.53
CA PRO A 53 3.13 10.96 22.70
C PRO A 53 2.26 9.99 23.52
N ASN A 54 0.93 10.05 23.38
CA ASN A 54 0.00 9.12 24.04
C ASN A 54 -0.43 7.96 23.13
N ASP A 55 -0.01 7.96 21.85
CA ASP A 55 -0.39 7.02 20.79
C ASP A 55 -1.91 6.67 20.74
N GLU A 56 -2.75 7.62 21.15
CA GLU A 56 -4.22 7.48 21.17
C GLU A 56 -4.82 7.25 19.78
N ARG A 57 -4.04 7.50 18.72
CA ARG A 57 -4.45 7.37 17.31
C ARG A 57 -5.06 6.01 17.02
N TYR A 58 -4.43 4.94 17.50
CA TYR A 58 -4.89 3.59 17.24
C TYR A 58 -5.85 3.08 18.32
N GLY A 59 -5.92 3.76 19.47
CA GLY A 59 -6.75 3.38 20.60
C GLY A 59 -6.53 1.92 20.99
N GLN A 60 -7.63 1.19 21.18
CA GLN A 60 -7.59 -0.24 21.52
C GLN A 60 -7.50 -1.18 20.31
N LEU A 61 -7.58 -0.65 19.08
CA LEU A 61 -7.70 -1.47 17.87
C LEU A 61 -6.52 -2.45 17.69
N PRO A 62 -5.24 -2.06 17.88
CA PRO A 62 -4.13 -3.00 17.75
C PRO A 62 -4.20 -4.14 18.78
N GLN A 63 -4.66 -3.85 20.00
CA GLN A 63 -4.81 -4.85 21.05
C GLN A 63 -5.95 -5.83 20.73
N ILE A 64 -7.09 -5.32 20.24
CA ILE A 64 -8.21 -6.15 19.78
C ILE A 64 -7.79 -7.06 18.63
N ILE A 65 -7.07 -6.53 17.63
CA ILE A 65 -6.55 -7.34 16.51
C ILE A 65 -5.57 -8.40 17.03
N LYS A 66 -4.69 -8.06 17.98
CA LYS A 66 -3.78 -9.02 18.59
C LYS A 66 -4.55 -10.17 19.24
N GLU A 67 -5.60 -9.88 20.00
CA GLU A 67 -6.43 -10.90 20.64
C GLU A 67 -7.06 -11.85 19.61
N TYR A 68 -7.62 -11.32 18.52
CA TYR A 68 -8.12 -12.16 17.43
C TYR A 68 -7.05 -13.04 16.79
N ILE A 69 -5.84 -12.53 16.57
CA ILE A 69 -4.72 -13.32 16.04
C ILE A 69 -4.32 -14.41 17.05
N VAL A 70 -4.21 -14.09 18.34
CA VAL A 70 -3.89 -15.06 19.39
C VAL A 70 -4.93 -16.17 19.46
N ASP A 71 -6.22 -15.82 19.43
CA ASP A 71 -7.31 -16.79 19.47
C ASP A 71 -7.31 -17.69 18.24
N TYR A 72 -7.04 -17.13 17.06
CA TYR A 72 -6.83 -17.89 15.83
C TYR A 72 -5.67 -18.88 15.98
N LEU A 73 -4.50 -18.43 16.45
CA LEU A 73 -3.33 -19.28 16.66
C LEU A 73 -3.58 -20.39 17.68
N LYS A 74 -4.29 -20.08 18.77
CA LYS A 74 -4.71 -21.08 19.78
C LYS A 74 -5.66 -22.12 19.20
N SER A 75 -6.63 -21.70 18.39
CA SER A 75 -7.59 -22.62 17.77
C SER A 75 -6.93 -23.65 16.83
N HIS A 76 -5.75 -23.31 16.30
CA HIS A 76 -4.91 -24.18 15.46
C HIS A 76 -3.78 -24.88 16.24
N ASN A 77 -3.75 -24.79 17.58
CA ASN A 77 -2.66 -25.30 18.43
C ASN A 77 -1.26 -24.82 18.00
N HIS A 78 -1.17 -23.59 17.48
CA HIS A 78 0.07 -23.07 16.91
C HIS A 78 1.11 -22.83 18.03
N PRO A 79 2.37 -23.33 17.93
CA PRO A 79 3.37 -23.31 19.01
C PRO A 79 3.79 -21.89 19.45
N LYS A 80 3.61 -20.90 18.58
CA LYS A 80 3.91 -19.48 18.88
C LYS A 80 2.75 -18.67 19.47
N ALA A 81 1.58 -19.27 19.71
CA ALA A 81 0.42 -18.53 20.24
C ALA A 81 0.73 -17.83 21.57
N GLU A 82 1.41 -18.54 22.48
CA GLU A 82 1.82 -17.98 23.77
C GLU A 82 2.94 -16.95 23.63
N MET A 83 3.82 -17.08 22.64
CA MET A 83 4.84 -16.07 22.40
C MET A 83 4.22 -14.79 21.85
N PHE A 84 3.26 -14.90 20.94
CA PHE A 84 2.56 -13.77 20.31
C PHE A 84 1.66 -13.01 21.30
N SER A 85 1.08 -13.68 22.30
CA SER A 85 0.21 -13.02 23.30
C SER A 85 0.96 -11.92 24.09
N HIS A 86 2.26 -12.11 24.30
CA HIS A 86 3.16 -11.17 24.97
C HIS A 86 3.71 -10.07 24.05
N VAL A 87 3.50 -10.16 22.73
CA VAL A 87 3.95 -9.13 21.80
C VAL A 87 3.15 -7.86 22.00
N MET A 88 3.86 -6.73 22.05
CA MET A 88 3.25 -5.41 22.08
C MET A 88 3.22 -4.84 20.67
N PRO A 89 2.04 -4.46 20.15
CA PRO A 89 1.94 -3.69 18.93
C PRO A 89 2.77 -2.42 19.05
N HIS A 90 3.59 -2.15 18.05
CA HIS A 90 4.35 -0.92 17.98
C HIS A 90 4.34 -0.38 16.57
N ARG A 91 4.45 0.93 16.47
CA ARG A 91 4.54 1.62 15.20
C ARG A 91 5.95 1.55 14.64
N LEU A 92 6.08 1.22 13.35
CA LEU A 92 7.37 1.23 12.68
C LEU A 92 7.82 2.65 12.38
N GLU A 93 9.00 2.99 12.89
CA GLU A 93 9.64 4.26 12.61
C GLU A 93 10.33 4.25 11.25
N MET A 94 9.77 5.02 10.32
CA MET A 94 10.21 5.06 8.92
C MET A 94 10.62 6.49 8.52
N PRO A 95 11.76 6.66 7.81
CA PRO A 95 12.27 8.00 7.46
C PRO A 95 11.45 8.70 6.35
N TRP A 96 10.63 7.95 5.60
CA TRP A 96 9.78 8.47 4.52
C TRP A 96 8.36 8.84 4.96
N ARG A 97 8.06 8.88 6.27
CA ARG A 97 6.76 9.36 6.78
C ARG A 97 6.51 10.82 6.36
N THR A 98 5.24 11.20 6.24
CA THR A 98 4.78 12.53 5.82
C THR A 98 3.71 13.12 6.75
N ILE A 99 3.67 14.44 6.88
CA ILE A 99 2.57 15.15 7.56
C ILE A 99 1.30 15.23 6.69
N ASN A 100 1.42 15.11 5.36
CA ASN A 100 0.34 15.18 4.39
C ASN A 100 -0.32 13.79 4.15
N ASN A 101 -0.67 13.11 5.25
CA ASN A 101 -1.12 11.72 5.20
C ASN A 101 -2.48 11.51 4.52
N ASN A 102 -3.31 12.54 4.38
CA ASN A 102 -4.69 12.42 3.90
C ASN A 102 -4.81 12.28 2.37
N ILE A 103 -3.79 12.67 1.60
CA ILE A 103 -3.86 12.67 0.12
C ILE A 103 -3.35 11.35 -0.46
N ASP A 104 -2.21 10.86 0.04
CA ASP A 104 -1.45 9.77 -0.57
C ASP A 104 -1.35 8.50 0.29
N CYS A 105 -2.08 8.40 1.41
CA CYS A 105 -2.04 7.22 2.27
C CYS A 105 -2.22 5.90 1.48
N GLY A 106 -3.18 5.84 0.54
CA GLY A 106 -3.39 4.66 -0.29
C GLY A 106 -2.18 4.30 -1.15
N VAL A 107 -1.43 5.27 -1.67
CA VAL A 107 -0.20 5.04 -2.44
C VAL A 107 0.90 4.49 -1.54
N PHE A 108 1.06 5.04 -0.34
CA PHE A 108 1.98 4.50 0.67
C PHE A 108 1.61 3.05 1.03
N THR A 109 0.35 2.78 1.37
CA THR A 109 -0.12 1.43 1.73
C THR A 109 0.14 0.43 0.60
N MET A 110 -0.23 0.76 -0.64
CA MET A 110 0.06 -0.12 -1.79
C MET A 110 1.54 -0.37 -1.98
N ARG A 111 2.39 0.66 -1.80
CA ARG A 111 3.84 0.50 -1.92
C ARG A 111 4.45 -0.32 -0.79
N HIS A 112 3.96 -0.15 0.44
CA HIS A 112 4.36 -0.97 1.58
C HIS A 112 3.99 -2.43 1.34
N MET A 113 2.76 -2.72 0.92
CA MET A 113 2.34 -4.08 0.57
C MET A 113 3.14 -4.69 -0.59
N GLU A 114 3.58 -3.89 -1.58
CA GLU A 114 4.40 -4.35 -2.70
C GLU A 114 5.84 -4.73 -2.27
N THR A 115 6.38 -4.09 -1.23
CA THR A 115 7.81 -4.15 -0.91
C THR A 115 8.15 -4.72 0.47
N TYR A 116 7.16 -4.84 1.36
CA TYR A 116 7.35 -5.43 2.67
C TYR A 116 7.33 -6.97 2.55
N MET A 117 8.46 -7.59 2.90
CA MET A 117 8.67 -9.04 2.80
C MET A 117 8.89 -9.66 4.19
N GLY A 118 8.44 -8.98 5.25
CA GLY A 118 8.84 -9.27 6.62
C GLY A 118 10.28 -8.85 6.93
N GLY A 119 10.74 -9.14 8.16
CA GLY A 119 12.08 -8.80 8.62
C GLY A 119 12.20 -7.40 9.22
N SER A 120 13.45 -7.01 9.50
CA SER A 120 13.79 -5.77 10.19
C SER A 120 13.64 -4.53 9.30
N MET A 121 13.53 -3.35 9.90
CA MET A 121 13.49 -2.07 9.16
C MET A 121 14.69 -1.87 8.23
N ASN A 122 15.86 -2.43 8.58
CA ASN A 122 17.06 -2.36 7.76
C ASN A 122 16.90 -3.10 6.42
N GLU A 123 16.03 -4.11 6.38
CA GLU A 123 15.72 -4.92 5.19
C GLU A 123 14.53 -4.35 4.41
N PHE A 124 13.71 -3.48 5.03
CA PHE A 124 12.56 -2.89 4.37
C PHE A 124 12.95 -1.80 3.34
N LYS A 125 13.21 -2.24 2.10
CA LYS A 125 13.61 -1.38 0.99
C LYS A 125 12.42 -0.86 0.19
N VAL A 126 11.68 0.08 0.76
CA VAL A 126 10.50 0.68 0.09
C VAL A 126 10.87 1.55 -1.14
N GLY A 127 12.07 2.15 -1.13
CA GLY A 127 12.57 3.01 -2.20
C GLY A 127 12.06 4.47 -2.19
N PHE A 128 11.35 4.88 -1.14
CA PHE A 128 10.94 6.26 -0.94
C PHE A 128 12.09 7.11 -0.43
N LYS A 129 12.14 8.34 -0.90
CA LYS A 129 12.91 9.41 -0.28
C LYS A 129 12.18 9.92 0.96
N ASN A 130 12.91 10.62 1.83
CA ASN A 130 12.29 11.40 2.90
C ASN A 130 11.36 12.46 2.30
N GLU A 131 10.37 12.88 3.08
CA GLU A 131 9.43 13.94 2.73
C GLU A 131 10.14 15.15 2.11
N SER A 132 9.87 15.37 0.82
CA SER A 132 10.51 16.36 -0.04
C SER A 132 9.80 16.38 -1.41
N SER A 133 10.07 17.39 -2.23
CA SER A 133 9.57 17.43 -3.62
C SER A 133 9.95 16.18 -4.43
N ALA A 134 11.11 15.57 -4.11
CA ALA A 134 11.52 14.35 -4.75
C ALA A 134 10.68 13.13 -4.32
N GLN A 135 10.11 13.15 -3.12
CA GLN A 135 9.09 12.16 -2.71
C GLN A 135 7.76 12.44 -3.42
N ASP A 136 7.37 13.70 -3.59
CA ASP A 136 6.15 14.07 -4.33
C ASP A 136 6.19 13.53 -5.77
N ASP A 137 7.33 13.67 -6.45
CA ASP A 137 7.55 13.09 -7.78
C ASP A 137 7.44 11.55 -7.78
N GLN A 138 7.89 10.88 -6.70
CA GLN A 138 7.73 9.44 -6.55
C GLN A 138 6.27 9.06 -6.36
N LEU A 139 5.52 9.81 -5.55
CA LEU A 139 4.10 9.58 -5.29
C LEU A 139 3.26 9.77 -6.56
N VAL A 140 3.50 10.82 -7.36
CA VAL A 140 2.80 11.04 -8.63
C VAL A 140 3.04 9.88 -9.62
N LYS A 141 4.29 9.40 -9.72
CA LYS A 141 4.62 8.26 -10.57
C LYS A 141 3.95 6.97 -10.10
N LEU A 142 3.98 6.68 -8.80
CA LEU A 142 3.33 5.50 -8.24
C LEU A 142 1.81 5.57 -8.37
N ARG A 143 1.20 6.74 -8.13
CA ARG A 143 -0.24 6.95 -8.33
C ARG A 143 -0.64 6.64 -9.77
N THR A 144 0.14 7.13 -10.73
CA THR A 144 -0.08 6.84 -12.16
C THR A 144 0.07 5.35 -12.47
N LYS A 145 1.14 4.72 -11.97
CA LYS A 145 1.42 3.28 -12.15
C LYS A 145 0.30 2.41 -11.58
N TYR A 146 -0.12 2.68 -10.34
CA TYR A 146 -1.16 1.91 -9.66
C TYR A 146 -2.53 2.14 -10.31
N LEU A 147 -2.89 3.38 -10.65
CA LEU A 147 -4.12 3.67 -11.38
C LEU A 147 -4.16 2.90 -12.70
N TYR A 148 -3.10 2.99 -13.50
CA TYR A 148 -3.00 2.27 -14.77
C TYR A 148 -3.19 0.77 -14.59
N LYS A 149 -2.50 0.16 -13.61
CA LYS A 149 -2.63 -1.27 -13.31
C LYS A 149 -4.06 -1.63 -12.90
N ILE A 150 -4.71 -0.84 -12.03
CA ILE A 150 -6.08 -1.10 -11.57
C ILE A 150 -7.06 -1.02 -12.74
N VAL A 151 -7.02 0.05 -13.54
CA VAL A 151 -8.01 0.27 -14.60
C VAL A 151 -7.86 -0.72 -15.75
N THR A 152 -6.65 -1.24 -15.99
CA THR A 152 -6.38 -2.21 -17.06
C THR A 152 -6.33 -3.67 -16.58
N HIS A 153 -6.49 -3.93 -15.28
CA HIS A 153 -6.45 -5.29 -14.72
C HIS A 153 -7.58 -6.15 -15.26
N GLU A 154 -7.33 -7.45 -15.45
CA GLU A 154 -8.34 -8.42 -15.91
C GLU A 154 -9.51 -8.63 -14.93
N TYR A 155 -9.31 -8.26 -13.66
CA TYR A 155 -10.37 -8.31 -12.63
C TYR A 155 -11.25 -7.06 -12.62
N ASN A 156 -10.82 -5.98 -13.29
CA ASN A 156 -11.66 -4.80 -13.41
C ASN A 156 -12.78 -5.09 -14.42
N VAL A 157 -13.99 -5.30 -13.92
CA VAL A 157 -15.18 -5.53 -14.77
C VAL A 157 -15.48 -4.38 -15.73
N GLN A 158 -14.91 -3.20 -15.49
CA GLN A 158 -15.02 -2.02 -16.36
C GLN A 158 -13.84 -1.87 -17.33
N LYS A 159 -12.88 -2.81 -17.36
CA LYS A 159 -11.67 -2.73 -18.19
C LYS A 159 -12.00 -2.44 -19.66
N ASP A 160 -12.85 -3.25 -20.27
CA ASP A 160 -13.14 -3.14 -21.71
C ASP A 160 -13.84 -1.82 -22.03
N TYR A 161 -14.74 -1.38 -21.16
CA TYR A 161 -15.37 -0.06 -21.28
C TYR A 161 -14.35 1.07 -21.19
N VAL A 162 -13.43 1.02 -20.22
CA VAL A 162 -12.37 2.04 -20.07
C VAL A 162 -11.47 2.06 -21.30
N LEU A 163 -11.03 0.91 -21.78
CA LEU A 163 -10.17 0.81 -22.98
C LEU A 163 -10.88 1.34 -24.23
N GLN A 164 -12.16 0.99 -24.42
CA GLN A 164 -12.97 1.55 -25.49
C GLN A 164 -13.03 3.08 -25.43
N LYS A 165 -13.22 3.66 -24.23
CA LYS A 165 -13.25 5.11 -24.04
C LYS A 165 -11.90 5.77 -24.32
N VAL A 166 -10.79 5.10 -23.99
CA VAL A 166 -9.44 5.57 -24.33
C VAL A 166 -9.26 5.61 -25.85
N ASP A 167 -9.68 4.56 -26.56
CA ASP A 167 -9.61 4.50 -28.03
C ASP A 167 -10.47 5.57 -28.70
N GLU A 168 -11.71 5.77 -28.21
CA GLU A 168 -12.59 6.85 -28.66
C GLU A 168 -11.92 8.22 -28.43
N PHE A 169 -11.32 8.43 -27.26
CA PHE A 169 -10.62 9.67 -26.95
C PHE A 169 -9.41 9.90 -27.87
N HIS A 170 -8.68 8.85 -28.26
CA HIS A 170 -7.52 8.96 -29.14
C HIS A 170 -7.87 9.32 -30.59
N LYS A 171 -9.10 9.04 -31.03
CA LYS A 171 -9.62 9.45 -32.34
C LYS A 171 -9.94 10.95 -32.43
N ILE A 172 -10.05 11.64 -31.29
CA ILE A 172 -10.35 13.08 -31.25
C ILE A 172 -9.09 13.89 -31.62
N PRO A 173 -9.21 14.92 -32.49
CA PRO A 173 -8.09 15.82 -32.81
C PRO A 173 -7.42 16.42 -31.58
N SER A 174 -6.09 16.55 -31.61
CA SER A 174 -5.29 16.98 -30.44
C SER A 174 -5.80 18.27 -29.78
N ARG A 175 -6.14 19.28 -30.58
CA ARG A 175 -6.67 20.56 -30.08
C ARG A 175 -7.96 20.39 -29.28
N GLN A 176 -8.87 19.53 -29.74
CA GLN A 176 -10.13 19.25 -29.05
C GLN A 176 -9.90 18.42 -27.78
N ARG A 177 -8.97 17.44 -27.80
CA ARG A 177 -8.58 16.69 -26.60
C ARG A 177 -8.06 17.61 -25.51
N SER A 178 -7.19 18.58 -25.84
CA SER A 178 -6.69 19.55 -24.87
C SER A 178 -7.81 20.38 -24.23
N GLN A 179 -8.82 20.77 -25.00
CA GLN A 179 -10.00 21.48 -24.48
C GLN A 179 -10.82 20.59 -23.55
N LEU A 180 -11.08 19.33 -23.93
CA LEU A 180 -11.80 18.38 -23.10
C LEU A 180 -11.07 18.10 -21.77
N LEU A 181 -9.74 17.97 -21.81
CA LEU A 181 -8.93 17.79 -20.59
C LEU A 181 -9.00 19.00 -19.67
N ALA A 182 -8.97 20.22 -20.22
CA ALA A 182 -9.12 21.43 -19.43
C ALA A 182 -10.49 21.48 -18.72
N ILE A 183 -11.57 21.18 -19.45
CA ILE A 183 -12.93 21.11 -18.90
C ILE A 183 -13.02 20.03 -17.81
N ALA A 184 -12.44 18.85 -18.05
CA ALA A 184 -12.43 17.76 -17.08
C ALA A 184 -11.69 18.15 -15.80
N ASN A 185 -10.54 18.83 -15.91
CA ASN A 185 -9.78 19.31 -14.76
C ASN A 185 -10.60 20.32 -13.93
N GLU A 186 -11.27 21.29 -14.58
CA GLU A 186 -12.14 22.23 -13.89
C GLU A 186 -13.33 21.56 -13.18
N GLN A 187 -13.90 20.51 -13.79
CA GLN A 187 -14.97 19.75 -13.17
C GLN A 187 -14.48 18.94 -11.97
N ILE A 188 -13.28 18.34 -12.06
CA ILE A 188 -12.66 17.63 -10.95
C ILE A 188 -12.42 18.58 -9.78
N HIS A 189 -11.84 19.76 -10.03
CA HIS A 189 -11.62 20.77 -8.99
C HIS A 189 -12.92 21.17 -8.30
N ARG A 190 -13.98 21.49 -9.06
CA ARG A 190 -15.29 21.80 -8.47
C ARG A 190 -15.84 20.69 -7.59
N ARG A 191 -15.75 19.43 -8.03
CA ARG A 191 -16.23 18.28 -7.24
C ARG A 191 -15.41 18.06 -5.97
N LEU A 192 -14.12 18.40 -5.98
CA LEU A 192 -13.27 18.31 -4.80
C LEU A 192 -13.60 19.43 -3.81
N ASP A 193 -13.89 20.65 -4.29
CA ASP A 193 -14.34 21.76 -3.46
C ASP A 193 -15.69 21.46 -2.79
N ASP A 194 -16.60 20.76 -3.48
CA ASP A 194 -17.89 20.33 -2.91
C ASP A 194 -17.75 19.24 -1.82
N LEU A 195 -16.59 18.58 -1.72
CA LEU A 195 -16.31 17.50 -0.77
C LEU A 195 -15.46 17.94 0.44
N SER A 196 -14.91 19.17 0.41
CA SER A 196 -14.08 19.75 1.48
C SER A 196 -14.88 20.61 2.44
#